data_AF-A0A382JGP2-F1
#
_entry.id   AF-A0A382JGP2-F1
#
_cell.length_a   1.000
_cell.length_b   1.000
_cell.length_c   1.000
_cell.angle_alpha   90.00
_cell.angle_beta   90.00
_cell.angle_gamma   90.00
#
_symmetry.space_group_name_H-M   'P 1'
#
loop_
_entity.id
_entity.type
_entity.pdbx_description
1 polymer ?
#
loop_
_entity_poly.entity_id
_entity_poly.type
_entity_poly.pdbx_seq_one_letter_code
_entity_poly.pdbx_strand_id
1 'polypeptide(L)'
;MQFLRKILNKIEPHFIDNGKFSNFYPIYEAADSFLFSSANKTKSGPHMRDAIDIKRVMFFVLIAMMPALIFGIYNVGYQIESSGTIFKTFMQGLPVVFPIIFVSYAVGGFWELLFATIRKHEINEGFLVTGMLIPLVMPPSIPLWMVALGTSFGIVIGKEIFGGTGYNIFNPALVARAFVFFAYPAAMSGDKVWTVDGVSQATPLLQASSEQGSMALKLLGDDFTWHDMFFGFIPGSIGETSVVAILIGALFLL
;
A
#
# COMPACT_ATOMS: atom_id res chain seq x y z
N MET A 1 -2.66 -5.66 -30.22
CA MET A 1 -3.17 -4.45 -29.53
C MET A 1 -4.33 -3.73 -30.24
N GLN A 2 -4.41 -3.67 -31.59
CA GLN A 2 -5.54 -2.98 -32.28
C GLN A 2 -6.93 -3.61 -32.03
N PHE A 3 -6.99 -4.91 -31.73
CA PHE A 3 -8.23 -5.61 -31.44
C PHE A 3 -8.92 -5.11 -30.16
N LEU A 4 -8.18 -4.99 -29.05
CA LEU A 4 -8.69 -4.46 -27.79
C LEU A 4 -9.15 -3.00 -27.93
N ARG A 5 -8.39 -2.17 -28.67
CA ARG A 5 -8.78 -0.78 -28.94
C ARG A 5 -10.07 -0.67 -29.75
N LYS A 6 -10.28 -1.55 -30.73
CA LYS A 6 -11.54 -1.60 -31.50
C LYS A 6 -12.74 -2.01 -30.65
N ILE A 7 -12.53 -2.89 -29.66
CA ILE A 7 -13.59 -3.30 -28.73
C ILE A 7 -13.97 -2.13 -27.82
N LEU A 8 -12.99 -1.49 -27.17
CA LEU A 8 -13.25 -0.34 -26.29
C LEU A 8 -13.95 0.80 -27.03
N ASN A 9 -13.41 1.23 -28.18
CA ASN A 9 -14.02 2.29 -29.00
C ASN A 9 -15.45 1.97 -29.47
N LYS A 10 -15.82 0.69 -29.59
CA LYS A 10 -17.19 0.28 -29.96
C LYS A 10 -18.18 0.44 -28.80
N ILE A 11 -17.71 0.30 -27.57
CA ILE A 11 -18.53 0.37 -26.35
C ILE A 11 -18.56 1.81 -25.81
N GLU A 12 -17.52 2.61 -26.09
CA GLU A 12 -17.36 4.03 -25.74
C GLU A 12 -18.65 4.88 -25.86
N PRO A 13 -19.43 4.82 -26.97
CA PRO A 13 -20.60 5.68 -27.15
C PRO A 13 -21.75 5.37 -26.16
N HIS A 14 -21.74 4.22 -25.50
CA HIS A 14 -22.75 3.87 -24.49
C HIS A 14 -22.46 4.51 -23.12
N PHE A 15 -21.26 5.07 -22.94
CA PHE A 15 -20.77 5.68 -21.70
C PHE A 15 -20.63 7.21 -21.79
N ILE A 16 -20.62 7.83 -22.98
CA ILE A 16 -20.47 9.29 -23.20
C ILE A 16 -21.82 9.96 -23.52
N ASP A 17 -21.97 11.26 -23.23
CA ASP A 17 -23.03 12.19 -23.70
C ASP A 17 -24.48 11.62 -23.68
N ASN A 18 -24.96 11.23 -22.51
CA ASN A 18 -26.28 10.63 -22.25
C ASN A 18 -26.48 9.18 -22.74
N GLY A 19 -25.39 8.44 -22.95
CA GLY A 19 -25.46 6.98 -23.09
C GLY A 19 -26.13 6.29 -21.90
N LYS A 20 -26.75 5.12 -22.14
CA LYS A 20 -27.52 4.34 -21.15
C LYS A 20 -26.72 4.01 -19.88
N PHE A 21 -25.40 3.97 -19.97
CA PHE A 21 -24.49 3.68 -18.86
C PHE A 21 -23.58 4.86 -18.48
N SER A 22 -23.99 6.11 -18.78
CA SER A 22 -23.21 7.32 -18.50
C SER A 22 -22.73 7.45 -17.04
N ASN A 23 -23.47 6.90 -16.07
CA ASN A 23 -23.02 6.87 -14.67
C ASN A 23 -21.78 5.98 -14.44
N PHE A 24 -21.57 4.95 -15.27
CA PHE A 24 -20.42 4.05 -15.19
C PHE A 24 -19.26 4.47 -16.10
N TYR A 25 -19.30 5.68 -16.64
CA TYR A 25 -18.20 6.25 -17.41
C TYR A 25 -16.83 6.15 -16.71
N PRO A 26 -16.71 6.42 -15.38
CA PRO A 26 -15.42 6.29 -14.69
C PRO A 26 -14.82 4.87 -14.74
N ILE A 27 -15.65 3.82 -14.79
CA ILE A 27 -15.16 2.42 -14.90
C ILE A 27 -14.59 2.18 -16.30
N TYR A 28 -15.32 2.61 -17.33
CA TYR A 28 -14.89 2.47 -18.71
C TYR A 28 -13.57 3.22 -18.95
N GLU A 29 -13.50 4.45 -18.45
CA GLU A 29 -12.36 5.33 -18.61
C GLU A 29 -11.14 4.87 -17.78
N ALA A 30 -11.34 4.32 -16.57
CA ALA A 30 -10.29 3.63 -15.84
C ALA A 30 -9.75 2.40 -16.59
N ALA A 31 -10.63 1.59 -17.21
CA ALA A 31 -10.20 0.42 -17.98
C ALA A 31 -9.48 0.80 -19.29
N ASP A 32 -9.98 1.79 -20.03
CA ASP A 32 -9.34 2.29 -21.25
C ASP A 32 -7.99 2.92 -20.94
N SER A 33 -7.93 3.75 -19.91
CA SER A 33 -6.72 4.45 -19.49
C SER A 33 -5.69 3.55 -18.79
N PHE A 34 -6.10 2.38 -18.27
CA PHE A 34 -5.19 1.36 -17.77
C PHE A 34 -4.53 0.58 -18.92
N LEU A 35 -5.28 0.30 -20.00
CA LEU A 35 -4.79 -0.48 -21.14
C LEU A 35 -4.10 0.38 -22.20
N PHE A 36 -4.46 1.66 -22.31
CA PHE A 36 -4.00 2.58 -23.35
C PHE A 36 -3.71 3.97 -22.78
N SER A 37 -2.76 4.68 -23.38
CA SER A 37 -2.51 6.09 -23.05
C SER A 37 -3.58 6.99 -23.66
N SER A 38 -3.87 8.11 -22.98
CA SER A 38 -4.82 9.09 -23.49
C SER A 38 -4.37 9.65 -24.83
N ALA A 39 -5.29 9.69 -25.80
CA ALA A 39 -5.00 10.11 -27.17
C ALA A 39 -5.11 11.64 -27.36
N ASN A 40 -5.58 12.36 -26.34
CA ASN A 40 -5.84 13.80 -26.42
C ASN A 40 -4.54 14.59 -26.48
N LYS A 41 -4.22 15.10 -27.67
CA LYS A 41 -3.08 15.99 -27.91
C LYS A 41 -3.59 17.42 -27.99
N THR A 42 -3.08 18.30 -27.12
CA THR A 42 -3.32 19.74 -27.23
C THR A 42 -2.82 20.25 -28.58
N LYS A 43 -3.70 20.93 -29.34
CA LYS A 43 -3.35 21.49 -30.66
C LYS A 43 -2.72 22.89 -30.55
N SER A 44 -2.94 23.60 -29.45
CA SER A 44 -2.39 24.94 -29.15
C SER A 44 -1.83 25.01 -27.73
N GLY A 45 -0.98 26.01 -27.44
CA GLY A 45 -0.44 26.30 -26.09
C GLY A 45 -1.53 26.61 -25.05
N PRO A 46 -1.21 26.67 -23.73
CA PRO A 46 0.08 27.04 -23.13
C PRO A 46 0.90 25.88 -22.52
N HIS A 47 0.46 24.63 -22.67
CA HIS A 47 1.11 23.48 -22.04
C HIS A 47 2.36 23.06 -22.82
N MET A 48 3.52 22.99 -22.15
CA MET A 48 4.66 22.25 -22.67
C MET A 48 4.28 20.77 -22.72
N ARG A 49 4.54 20.14 -23.88
CA ARG A 49 4.31 18.71 -24.06
C ARG A 49 5.43 17.96 -23.33
N ASP A 50 5.14 17.51 -22.12
CA ASP A 50 6.02 16.63 -21.36
C ASP A 50 5.64 15.15 -21.63
N ALA A 51 6.64 14.27 -21.57
CA ALA A 51 6.45 12.82 -21.62
C ALA A 51 6.13 12.24 -20.23
N ILE A 52 6.23 13.05 -19.17
CA ILE A 52 5.87 12.69 -17.81
C ILE A 52 4.35 12.75 -17.65
N ASP A 53 3.75 11.58 -17.45
CA ASP A 53 2.32 11.40 -17.15
C ASP A 53 2.17 11.03 -15.66
N ILE A 54 1.12 11.51 -15.01
CA ILE A 54 0.81 11.23 -13.60
C ILE A 54 0.76 9.72 -13.37
N LYS A 55 0.12 8.98 -14.29
CA LYS A 55 0.02 7.52 -14.25
C LYS A 55 1.39 6.84 -14.24
N ARG A 56 2.29 7.31 -15.10
CA ARG A 56 3.67 6.80 -15.19
C ARG A 56 4.44 7.03 -13.89
N VAL A 57 4.31 8.23 -13.30
CA VAL A 57 4.95 8.55 -12.02
C VAL A 57 4.42 7.66 -10.91
N MET A 58 3.09 7.47 -10.81
CA MET A 58 2.49 6.60 -9.80
C MET A 58 2.93 5.14 -9.93
N PHE A 59 3.10 4.65 -11.16
CA PHE A 59 3.65 3.32 -11.41
C PHE A 59 5.12 3.18 -10.97
N PHE A 60 5.95 4.21 -11.19
CA PHE A 60 7.33 4.21 -10.68
C PHE A 60 7.37 4.17 -9.15
N VAL A 61 6.46 4.86 -8.46
CA VAL A 61 6.34 4.76 -7.00
C VAL A 61 5.97 3.34 -6.58
N LEU A 62 5.04 2.69 -7.28
CA LEU A 62 4.69 1.29 -6.99
C LEU A 62 5.90 0.36 -7.17
N ILE A 63 6.68 0.52 -8.25
CA ILE A 63 7.93 -0.23 -8.46
C ILE A 63 8.93 0.03 -7.32
N ALA A 64 9.09 1.28 -6.90
CA ALA A 64 10.00 1.65 -5.82
C ALA A 64 9.65 0.99 -4.48
N MET A 65 8.37 0.64 -4.27
CA MET A 65 7.89 -0.04 -3.08
C MET A 65 8.08 -1.57 -3.13
N MET A 66 8.31 -2.15 -4.31
CA MET A 66 8.46 -3.60 -4.48
C MET A 66 9.62 -4.21 -3.69
N PRO A 67 10.82 -3.61 -3.60
CA PRO A 67 11.90 -4.13 -2.77
C PRO A 67 11.50 -4.26 -1.30
N ALA A 68 10.85 -3.22 -0.75
CA ALA A 68 10.37 -3.23 0.63
C ALA A 68 9.28 -4.28 0.84
N LEU A 69 8.36 -4.45 -0.11
CA LEU A 69 7.35 -5.51 -0.06
C LEU A 69 7.99 -6.91 -0.06
N ILE A 70 8.88 -7.19 -1.00
CA ILE A 70 9.49 -8.51 -1.17
C ILE A 70 10.28 -8.87 0.08
N PHE A 71 11.06 -7.92 0.61
CA PHE A 71 11.75 -8.11 1.87
C PHE A 71 10.78 -8.31 3.04
N GLY A 72 9.70 -7.53 3.09
CA GLY A 72 8.65 -7.67 4.11
C GLY A 72 8.02 -9.05 4.15
N ILE A 73 7.65 -9.59 2.98
CA ILE A 73 7.12 -10.96 2.84
C ILE A 73 8.15 -11.97 3.33
N TYR A 74 9.42 -11.81 2.94
CA TYR A 74 10.49 -12.69 3.39
C TYR A 74 10.70 -12.61 4.91
N ASN A 75 10.69 -11.41 5.50
CA ASN A 75 10.90 -11.21 6.93
C ASN A 75 9.75 -11.78 7.77
N VAL A 76 8.50 -11.63 7.33
CA VAL A 76 7.35 -12.28 7.98
C VAL A 76 7.51 -13.80 7.95
N GLY A 77 7.95 -14.37 6.83
CA GLY A 77 8.28 -15.79 6.74
C GLY A 77 9.44 -16.21 7.65
N TYR A 78 10.47 -15.36 7.78
CA TYR A 78 11.66 -15.62 8.59
C TYR A 78 11.34 -15.70 10.08
N GLN A 79 10.35 -14.92 10.51
CA GLN A 79 9.82 -14.95 11.88
C GLN A 79 8.97 -16.21 12.17
N ILE A 80 8.38 -16.83 11.14
CA ILE A 80 7.64 -18.09 11.28
C ILE A 80 8.60 -19.28 11.32
N GLU A 81 9.56 -19.33 10.38
CA GLU A 81 10.56 -20.40 10.30
C GLU A 81 11.94 -19.84 9.94
N SER A 82 12.78 -19.63 10.97
CA SER A 82 14.12 -19.06 10.79
C SER A 82 15.12 -20.02 10.13
N SER A 83 14.83 -21.32 10.09
CA SER A 83 15.70 -22.38 9.55
C SER A 83 15.39 -22.77 8.09
N GLY A 84 14.49 -22.06 7.42
CA GLY A 84 14.07 -22.33 6.04
C GLY A 84 15.08 -21.87 4.98
N THR A 85 15.06 -22.52 3.81
CA THR A 85 15.69 -21.95 2.60
C THR A 85 14.97 -20.66 2.20
N ILE A 86 15.67 -19.67 1.64
CA ILE A 86 15.12 -18.37 1.22
C ILE A 86 13.76 -18.49 0.52
N PHE A 87 13.63 -19.44 -0.41
CA PHE A 87 12.38 -19.67 -1.14
C PHE A 87 11.24 -20.19 -0.27
N LYS A 88 11.52 -21.11 0.67
CA LYS A 88 10.51 -21.66 1.59
C LYS A 88 10.00 -20.59 2.56
N THR A 89 10.93 -19.81 3.11
CA THR A 89 10.64 -18.69 3.99
C THR A 89 9.75 -17.66 3.29
N PHE A 90 10.09 -17.27 2.07
CA PHE A 90 9.26 -16.35 1.28
C PHE A 90 7.86 -16.92 1.01
N MET A 91 7.74 -18.21 0.67
CA MET A 91 6.45 -18.88 0.43
C MET A 91 5.58 -18.94 1.70
N GLN A 92 6.17 -18.93 2.89
CA GLN A 92 5.43 -18.92 4.16
C GLN A 92 4.92 -17.52 4.56
N GLY A 93 5.67 -16.47 4.26
CA GLY A 93 5.20 -15.10 4.51
C GLY A 93 4.12 -14.63 3.54
N LEU A 94 4.13 -15.18 2.32
CA LEU A 94 3.17 -14.82 1.27
C LEU A 94 1.69 -14.98 1.68
N PRO A 95 1.23 -16.12 2.23
CA PRO A 95 -0.17 -16.29 2.65
C PRO A 95 -0.59 -15.36 3.80
N VAL A 96 0.35 -14.75 4.54
CA VAL A 96 0.04 -13.77 5.59
C VAL A 96 -0.14 -12.37 4.99
N VAL A 97 0.81 -11.95 4.15
CA VAL A 97 0.84 -10.58 3.61
C VAL A 97 -0.15 -10.41 2.45
N PHE A 98 -0.32 -11.42 1.60
CA PHE A 98 -1.15 -11.33 0.40
C PHE A 98 -2.63 -11.02 0.69
N PRO A 99 -3.30 -11.65 1.68
CA PRO A 99 -4.67 -11.30 2.02
C PRO A 99 -4.83 -9.86 2.52
N ILE A 100 -3.86 -9.32 3.26
CA ILE A 100 -3.89 -7.93 3.75
C ILE A 100 -3.87 -6.96 2.56
N ILE A 101 -2.98 -7.22 1.60
CA ILE A 101 -2.90 -6.46 0.35
C ILE A 101 -4.22 -6.55 -0.41
N PHE A 102 -4.72 -7.76 -0.62
CA PHE A 102 -5.95 -7.99 -1.35
C PHE A 102 -7.14 -7.24 -0.74
N VAL A 103 -7.30 -7.30 0.58
CA VAL A 103 -8.38 -6.61 1.29
C VAL A 103 -8.25 -5.09 1.19
N SER A 104 -7.05 -4.55 1.35
CA SER A 104 -6.77 -3.12 1.18
C SER A 104 -7.18 -2.63 -0.22
N TYR A 105 -6.74 -3.33 -1.27
CA TYR A 105 -7.09 -2.98 -2.65
C TYR A 105 -8.58 -3.16 -2.94
N ALA A 106 -9.20 -4.25 -2.48
CA ALA A 106 -10.61 -4.53 -2.73
C ALA A 106 -11.52 -3.48 -2.06
N VAL A 107 -11.28 -3.17 -0.78
CA VAL A 107 -12.11 -2.24 -0.02
C VAL A 107 -11.85 -0.80 -0.43
N GLY A 108 -10.59 -0.42 -0.59
CA GLY A 108 -10.26 0.94 -1.00
C GLY A 108 -10.70 1.23 -2.44
N GLY A 109 -10.53 0.26 -3.35
CA GLY A 109 -10.97 0.37 -4.74
C GLY A 109 -12.49 0.41 -4.85
N PHE A 110 -13.21 -0.34 -4.00
CA PHE A 110 -14.67 -0.25 -3.90
C PHE A 110 -15.13 1.17 -3.52
N TRP A 111 -14.53 1.77 -2.49
CA TRP A 111 -14.90 3.12 -2.05
C TRP A 111 -14.55 4.18 -3.09
N GLU A 112 -13.35 4.13 -3.65
CA GLU A 112 -12.95 5.07 -4.68
C GLU A 112 -13.85 4.98 -5.92
N LEU A 113 -14.17 3.76 -6.36
CA LEU A 113 -15.08 3.56 -7.48
C LEU A 113 -16.48 4.13 -7.18
N LEU A 114 -16.97 3.91 -5.97
CA LEU A 114 -18.28 4.43 -5.54
C LEU A 114 -18.30 5.96 -5.55
N PHE A 115 -17.28 6.61 -4.99
CA PHE A 115 -17.19 8.07 -4.95
C PHE A 115 -16.96 8.68 -6.35
N ALA A 116 -16.13 8.05 -7.18
CA ALA A 116 -15.93 8.45 -8.57
C ALA A 116 -17.23 8.37 -9.39
N THR A 117 -18.04 7.32 -9.17
CA THR A 117 -19.36 7.15 -9.81
C THR A 117 -20.34 8.24 -9.37
N ILE A 118 -20.38 8.57 -8.07
CA ILE A 118 -21.27 9.61 -7.53
C ILE A 118 -20.88 11.00 -8.02
N ARG A 119 -19.57 11.30 -8.06
CA ARG A 119 -19.05 12.63 -8.44
C ARG A 119 -18.78 12.78 -9.93
N LYS A 120 -18.88 11.70 -10.71
CA LYS A 120 -18.63 11.65 -12.16
C LYS A 120 -17.25 12.18 -12.55
N HIS A 121 -16.24 11.87 -11.75
CA HIS A 121 -14.84 12.16 -12.09
C HIS A 121 -14.07 10.88 -12.40
N GLU A 122 -12.94 11.04 -13.07
CA GLU A 122 -12.02 9.96 -13.46
C GLU A 122 -11.41 9.27 -12.22
N ILE A 123 -11.10 7.97 -12.33
CA ILE A 123 -10.43 7.23 -11.25
C ILE A 123 -8.94 7.50 -11.36
N ASN A 124 -8.34 8.03 -10.27
CA ASN A 124 -6.93 8.37 -10.26
C ASN A 124 -6.08 7.20 -9.73
N GLU A 125 -5.00 6.89 -10.42
CA GLU A 125 -4.06 5.81 -10.06
C GLU A 125 -3.33 6.02 -8.72
N GLY A 126 -3.40 7.23 -8.12
CA GLY A 126 -2.84 7.49 -6.79
C GLY A 126 -3.41 6.58 -5.68
N PHE A 127 -4.57 5.97 -5.88
CA PHE A 127 -5.04 4.93 -4.97
C PHE A 127 -4.19 3.67 -5.01
N LEU A 128 -3.62 3.27 -6.15
CA LEU A 128 -2.79 2.07 -6.22
C LEU A 128 -1.63 2.16 -5.23
N VAL A 129 -1.01 3.33 -5.12
CA VAL A 129 0.04 3.61 -4.14
C VAL A 129 -0.51 3.52 -2.71
N THR A 130 -1.67 4.13 -2.45
CA THR A 130 -2.28 4.13 -1.11
C THR A 130 -2.68 2.72 -0.66
N GLY A 131 -3.31 1.95 -1.54
CA GLY A 131 -3.72 0.57 -1.32
C GLY A 131 -2.53 -0.37 -1.03
N MET A 132 -1.35 -0.04 -1.57
CA MET A 132 -0.09 -0.71 -1.25
C MET A 132 0.54 -0.24 0.06
N LEU A 133 0.50 1.07 0.34
CA LEU A 133 1.09 1.64 1.55
C LEU A 133 0.39 1.16 2.82
N ILE A 134 -0.94 1.01 2.80
CA ILE A 134 -1.72 0.57 3.97
C ILE A 134 -1.19 -0.77 4.53
N PRO A 135 -1.11 -1.87 3.76
CA PRO A 135 -0.51 -3.12 4.22
C PRO A 135 0.93 -2.98 4.74
N LEU A 136 1.76 -2.19 4.06
CA LEU A 136 3.17 -2.02 4.44
C LEU A 136 3.35 -1.35 5.80
N VAL A 137 2.40 -0.49 6.20
CA VAL A 137 2.42 0.19 7.50
C VAL A 137 1.60 -0.53 8.57
N MET A 138 1.07 -1.72 8.29
CA MET A 138 0.31 -2.52 9.25
C MET A 138 1.13 -3.71 9.75
N PRO A 139 0.82 -4.24 10.95
CA PRO A 139 1.42 -5.47 11.45
C PRO A 139 0.95 -6.69 10.64
N PRO A 140 1.77 -7.76 10.54
CA PRO A 140 1.40 -8.97 9.82
C PRO A 140 0.29 -9.79 10.51
N SER A 141 0.13 -9.66 11.82
CA SER A 141 -0.90 -10.41 12.58
C SER A 141 -2.28 -9.74 12.58
N ILE A 142 -2.45 -8.62 11.88
CA ILE A 142 -3.70 -7.85 11.93
C ILE A 142 -4.86 -8.64 11.32
N PRO A 143 -6.03 -8.71 12.00
CA PRO A 143 -7.21 -9.32 11.41
C PRO A 143 -7.66 -8.58 10.13
N LEU A 144 -8.02 -9.34 9.09
CA LEU A 144 -8.40 -8.79 7.78
C LEU A 144 -9.58 -7.80 7.84
N TRP A 145 -10.52 -8.00 8.75
CA TRP A 145 -11.65 -7.08 8.93
C TRP A 145 -11.22 -5.71 9.47
N MET A 146 -10.17 -5.65 10.30
CA MET A 146 -9.62 -4.37 10.80
C MET A 146 -8.94 -3.62 9.67
N VAL A 147 -8.25 -4.33 8.77
CA VAL A 147 -7.67 -3.75 7.55
C VAL A 147 -8.78 -3.15 6.68
N ALA A 148 -9.91 -3.86 6.51
CA ALA A 148 -11.06 -3.36 5.76
C ALA A 148 -11.66 -2.08 6.38
N LEU A 149 -11.85 -2.05 7.70
CA LEU A 149 -12.38 -0.87 8.40
C LEU A 149 -11.39 0.30 8.36
N GLY A 150 -10.11 0.05 8.60
CA GLY A 150 -9.06 1.06 8.54
C GLY A 150 -8.91 1.65 7.15
N THR A 151 -8.94 0.81 6.11
CA THR A 151 -8.93 1.25 4.71
C THR A 151 -10.17 2.06 4.38
N SER A 152 -11.35 1.63 4.82
CA SER A 152 -12.60 2.39 4.63
C SER A 152 -12.51 3.77 5.27
N PHE A 153 -12.04 3.85 6.51
CA PHE A 153 -11.88 5.14 7.19
C PHE A 153 -10.83 6.03 6.52
N GLY A 154 -9.66 5.48 6.17
CA GLY A 154 -8.58 6.22 5.52
C GLY A 154 -8.97 6.77 4.15
N ILE A 155 -9.66 5.98 3.32
CA ILE A 155 -10.11 6.41 2.00
C ILE A 155 -11.29 7.37 2.11
N VAL A 156 -12.34 7.04 2.86
CA VAL A 156 -13.53 7.91 2.93
C VAL A 156 -13.20 9.22 3.63
N ILE A 157 -12.62 9.17 4.83
CA ILE A 157 -12.36 10.36 5.64
C ILE A 157 -11.07 11.07 5.21
N GLY A 158 -10.01 10.31 4.95
CA GLY A 158 -8.69 10.88 4.63
C GLY A 158 -8.52 11.37 3.19
N LYS A 159 -9.33 10.87 2.25
CA LYS A 159 -9.21 11.19 0.81
C LYS A 159 -10.51 11.73 0.22
N GLU A 160 -11.58 10.96 0.26
CA GLU A 160 -12.79 11.25 -0.52
C GLU A 160 -13.58 12.44 0.03
N ILE A 161 -13.68 12.63 1.35
CA ILE A 161 -14.37 13.80 1.92
C ILE A 161 -13.76 15.12 1.42
N PHE A 162 -12.45 15.17 1.19
CA PHE A 162 -11.74 16.38 0.77
C PHE A 162 -11.75 16.62 -0.74
N GLY A 163 -12.40 15.76 -1.53
CA GLY A 163 -12.50 15.93 -2.99
C GLY A 163 -11.65 14.94 -3.79
N GLY A 164 -11.00 13.97 -3.15
CA GLY A 164 -10.25 12.91 -3.82
C GLY A 164 -8.78 13.24 -4.06
N THR A 165 -8.13 12.50 -4.98
CA THR A 165 -6.69 12.57 -5.21
C THR A 165 -6.23 13.98 -5.60
N GLY A 166 -5.24 14.53 -4.89
CA GLY A 166 -4.70 15.87 -5.09
C GLY A 166 -5.23 16.92 -4.10
N TYR A 167 -6.34 16.66 -3.42
CA TYR A 167 -6.91 17.53 -2.37
C TYR A 167 -6.74 16.96 -0.96
N ASN A 168 -5.92 15.91 -0.82
CA ASN A 168 -5.69 15.24 0.45
C ASN A 168 -4.86 16.13 1.38
N ILE A 169 -5.46 16.61 2.47
CA ILE A 169 -4.75 17.35 3.53
C ILE A 169 -3.78 16.41 4.28
N PHE A 170 -4.22 15.16 4.49
CA PHE A 170 -3.47 14.13 5.20
C PHE A 170 -3.15 12.95 4.27
N ASN A 171 -2.10 12.19 4.58
CA ASN A 171 -1.83 10.94 3.87
C ASN A 171 -2.91 9.89 4.24
N PRO A 172 -3.74 9.42 3.29
CA PRO A 172 -4.85 8.50 3.57
C PRO A 172 -4.40 7.17 4.18
N ALA A 173 -3.21 6.67 3.81
CA ALA A 173 -2.65 5.44 4.38
C ALA A 173 -2.26 5.61 5.86
N LEU A 174 -1.71 6.78 6.21
CA LEU A 174 -1.41 7.10 7.61
C LEU A 174 -2.67 7.38 8.42
N VAL A 175 -3.72 7.94 7.81
CA VAL A 175 -5.03 8.08 8.46
C VAL A 175 -5.63 6.72 8.76
N ALA A 176 -5.54 5.76 7.82
CA ALA A 176 -5.94 4.38 8.06
C ALA A 176 -5.17 3.75 9.24
N ARG A 177 -3.85 3.92 9.28
CA ARG A 177 -3.00 3.45 10.39
C ARG A 177 -3.39 4.10 11.72
N ALA A 178 -3.58 5.41 11.74
CA ALA A 178 -3.94 6.15 12.95
C ALA A 178 -5.31 5.71 13.49
N PHE A 179 -6.30 5.50 12.60
CA PHE A 179 -7.61 4.98 12.99
C PHE A 179 -7.48 3.62 13.69
N VAL A 180 -6.78 2.66 13.07
CA VAL A 180 -6.63 1.32 13.67
C VAL A 180 -5.80 1.38 14.95
N PHE A 181 -4.79 2.24 15.02
CA PHE A 181 -3.97 2.44 16.21
C PHE A 181 -4.79 2.91 17.42
N PHE A 182 -5.68 3.90 17.24
CA PHE A 182 -6.50 4.42 18.34
C PHE A 182 -7.76 3.58 18.62
N ALA A 183 -8.37 2.98 17.59
CA ALA A 183 -9.58 2.18 17.76
C ALA A 183 -9.28 0.77 18.27
N TYR A 184 -8.16 0.17 17.85
CA TYR A 184 -7.80 -1.22 18.13
C TYR A 184 -6.33 -1.35 18.58
N PRO A 185 -5.94 -0.72 19.71
CA PRO A 185 -4.56 -0.71 20.17
C PRO A 185 -3.99 -2.11 20.43
N ALA A 186 -4.80 -3.06 20.90
CA ALA A 186 -4.36 -4.43 21.14
C ALA A 186 -3.91 -5.19 19.88
N ALA A 187 -4.36 -4.76 18.70
CA ALA A 187 -3.99 -5.36 17.42
C ALA A 187 -2.91 -4.55 16.67
N MET A 188 -2.46 -3.42 17.23
CA MET A 188 -1.45 -2.52 16.66
C MET A 188 -0.25 -2.30 17.57
N SER A 189 -0.34 -2.67 18.84
CA SER A 189 0.66 -2.42 19.87
C SER A 189 0.79 -3.61 20.81
N GLY A 190 2.01 -3.83 21.29
CA GLY A 190 2.39 -4.98 22.12
C GLY A 190 3.31 -5.97 21.40
N ASP A 191 3.81 -6.96 22.12
CA ASP A 191 4.92 -7.82 21.67
C ASP A 191 4.49 -9.00 20.79
N LYS A 192 3.19 -9.30 20.75
CA LYS A 192 2.62 -10.45 20.01
C LYS A 192 2.09 -10.10 18.62
N VAL A 193 2.03 -8.80 18.32
CA VAL A 193 1.38 -8.28 17.11
C VAL A 193 2.33 -8.31 15.90
N TRP A 194 3.63 -8.42 16.17
CA TRP A 194 4.67 -8.25 15.17
C TRP A 194 5.19 -9.56 14.61
N THR A 195 4.89 -10.70 15.26
CA THR A 195 5.29 -12.05 14.86
C THR A 195 4.06 -12.91 14.55
N VAL A 196 4.22 -13.95 13.73
CA VAL A 196 3.16 -14.89 13.38
C VAL A 196 3.46 -16.24 14.05
N ASP A 197 2.60 -16.62 14.99
CA ASP A 197 2.58 -17.87 15.77
C ASP A 197 3.79 -18.20 16.67
N GLY A 198 3.49 -18.52 17.94
CA GLY A 198 4.35 -19.28 18.85
C GLY A 198 5.52 -18.56 19.54
N VAL A 199 6.11 -17.53 18.92
CA VAL A 199 7.22 -16.76 19.52
C VAL A 199 6.80 -15.30 19.69
N SER A 200 6.57 -14.89 20.94
CA SER A 200 6.36 -13.49 21.29
C SER A 200 7.72 -12.79 21.29
N GLN A 201 7.98 -11.94 20.31
CA GLN A 201 9.18 -11.09 20.30
C GLN A 201 8.76 -9.63 20.29
N ALA A 202 9.19 -8.89 21.31
CA ALA A 202 9.06 -7.44 21.33
C ALA A 202 9.82 -6.84 20.15
N THR A 203 9.31 -5.75 19.58
CA THR A 203 10.12 -4.98 18.63
C THR A 203 11.32 -4.39 19.38
N PRO A 204 12.46 -4.18 18.69
CA PRO A 204 13.63 -3.57 19.33
C PRO A 204 13.30 -2.25 20.04
N LEU A 205 12.37 -1.47 19.49
CA LEU A 205 11.91 -0.23 20.10
C LEU A 205 11.07 -0.47 21.37
N LEU A 206 10.16 -1.44 21.36
CA LEU A 206 9.37 -1.79 22.54
C LEU A 206 10.26 -2.31 23.67
N GLN A 207 11.24 -3.18 23.36
CA GLN A 207 12.21 -3.70 24.32
C GLN A 207 13.16 -2.62 24.86
N ALA A 208 13.53 -1.64 24.03
CA ALA A 208 14.31 -0.49 24.48
C ALA A 208 13.48 0.47 25.37
N SER A 209 12.16 0.49 25.20
CA SER A 209 11.26 1.38 25.94
C SER A 209 10.74 0.79 27.26
N SER A 210 10.83 -0.53 27.44
CA SER A 210 10.39 -1.22 28.66
C SER A 210 11.35 -1.03 29.83
N GLU A 211 12.62 -0.73 29.57
CA GLU A 211 13.67 -0.52 30.57
C GLU A 211 14.40 0.81 30.33
N GLN A 212 14.85 1.49 31.39
CA GLN A 212 15.58 2.76 31.28
C GLN A 212 17.09 2.57 31.52
N GLY A 213 17.92 3.23 30.70
CA GLY A 213 19.37 3.33 30.91
C GLY A 213 20.18 2.17 30.34
N SER A 214 21.29 1.82 30.99
CA SER A 214 22.27 0.83 30.48
C SER A 214 21.74 -0.60 30.37
N MET A 215 20.61 -0.93 31.03
CA MET A 215 19.94 -2.23 30.89
C MET A 215 19.18 -2.36 29.57
N ALA A 216 18.62 -1.27 29.03
CA ALA A 216 17.99 -1.26 27.72
C ALA A 216 19.01 -1.57 26.60
N LEU A 217 20.22 -1.01 26.73
CA LEU A 217 21.31 -1.27 25.79
C LEU A 217 21.83 -2.71 25.87
N LYS A 218 21.80 -3.32 27.06
CA LYS A 218 22.21 -4.71 27.27
C LYS A 218 21.19 -5.70 26.72
N LEU A 219 19.89 -5.43 26.90
CA LEU A 219 18.79 -6.20 26.32
C LEU A 219 18.80 -6.14 24.78
N LEU A 220 19.04 -4.96 24.21
CA LEU A 220 19.25 -4.82 22.76
C LEU A 220 20.50 -5.58 22.30
N GLY A 221 21.60 -5.54 23.06
CA GLY A 221 22.88 -6.15 22.68
C GLY A 221 22.91 -7.69 22.71
N ASP A 222 22.03 -8.32 23.49
CA ASP A 222 21.94 -9.79 23.58
C ASP A 222 20.95 -10.39 22.56
N ASP A 223 19.86 -9.68 22.22
CA ASP A 223 18.80 -10.21 21.33
C ASP A 223 18.86 -9.66 19.88
N PHE A 224 19.44 -8.47 19.65
CA PHE A 224 19.43 -7.83 18.33
C PHE A 224 20.80 -7.26 17.95
N THR A 225 21.41 -7.78 16.89
CA THR A 225 22.64 -7.17 16.37
C THR A 225 22.33 -5.95 15.50
N TRP A 226 23.26 -4.99 15.45
CA TRP A 226 23.18 -3.85 14.53
C TRP A 226 23.00 -4.26 13.07
N HIS A 227 23.59 -5.40 12.68
CA HIS A 227 23.43 -5.96 11.35
C HIS A 227 22.00 -6.44 11.11
N ASP A 228 21.37 -7.10 12.09
CA ASP A 228 19.99 -7.56 11.98
C ASP A 228 19.01 -6.38 11.88
N MET A 229 19.26 -5.31 12.63
CA MET A 229 18.45 -4.08 12.54
C MET A 229 18.62 -3.35 11.20
N PHE A 230 19.83 -3.30 10.66
CA PHE A 230 20.10 -2.61 9.39
C PHE A 230 19.57 -3.38 8.18
N PHE A 231 19.76 -4.71 8.16
CA PHE A 231 19.25 -5.56 7.09
C PHE A 231 17.76 -5.83 7.23
N GLY A 232 17.22 -5.80 8.45
CA GLY A 232 15.80 -5.84 8.75
C GLY A 232 15.25 -7.18 9.22
N PHE A 233 16.10 -8.03 9.81
CA PHE A 233 15.71 -9.31 10.42
C PHE A 233 15.11 -9.10 11.82
N ILE A 234 14.17 -8.16 11.92
CA ILE A 234 13.52 -7.78 13.17
C ILE A 234 11.99 -7.85 13.02
N PRO A 235 11.26 -8.11 14.12
CA PRO A 235 9.81 -8.00 14.12
C PRO A 235 9.39 -6.53 13.95
N GLY A 236 8.36 -6.28 13.12
CA GLY A 236 7.88 -4.94 12.79
C GLY A 236 6.80 -4.91 11.72
N SER A 237 6.42 -3.71 11.27
CA SER A 237 5.51 -3.53 10.14
C SER A 237 6.11 -4.10 8.85
N ILE A 238 5.26 -4.65 7.97
CA ILE A 238 5.70 -5.40 6.78
C ILE A 238 6.70 -4.61 5.92
N GLY A 239 6.51 -3.29 5.76
CA GLY A 239 7.37 -2.46 4.91
C GLY A 239 8.45 -1.64 5.63
N GLU A 240 8.53 -1.68 6.96
CA GLU A 240 9.45 -0.83 7.74
C GLU A 240 10.78 -1.54 8.08
N THR A 241 10.79 -2.87 8.04
CA THR A 241 11.83 -3.65 8.71
C THR A 241 13.23 -3.47 8.11
N SER A 242 13.36 -3.32 6.79
CA SER A 242 14.67 -3.19 6.12
C SER A 242 14.96 -1.78 5.64
N VAL A 243 15.96 -1.15 6.26
CA VAL A 243 16.50 0.14 5.81
C VAL A 243 17.07 0.04 4.39
N VAL A 244 17.77 -1.05 4.08
CA VAL A 244 18.37 -1.27 2.75
C VAL A 244 17.29 -1.32 1.66
N ALA A 245 16.22 -2.08 1.88
CA ALA A 245 15.14 -2.21 0.90
C ALA A 245 14.43 -0.87 0.64
N ILE A 246 14.22 -0.08 1.70
CA ILE A 246 13.63 1.26 1.61
C ILE A 246 14.56 2.23 0.88
N LEU A 247 15.87 2.20 1.18
CA LEU A 247 16.86 3.06 0.53
C LEU A 247 16.99 2.79 -0.97
N ILE A 248 16.91 1.53 -1.40
CA ILE A 248 16.89 1.18 -2.84
C ILE A 248 15.69 1.84 -3.53
N GLY A 249 14.51 1.77 -2.91
CA GLY A 249 13.32 2.44 -3.42
C GLY A 249 13.45 3.96 -3.44
N ALA A 250 14.00 4.55 -2.37
CA ALA A 250 14.21 5.99 -2.26
C ALA A 250 15.22 6.51 -3.30
N LEU A 251 16.33 5.81 -3.51
CA LEU A 251 17.34 6.15 -4.54
C LEU A 251 16.78 6.03 -5.96
N PHE A 252 15.82 5.13 -6.20
CA PHE A 252 15.17 5.01 -7.51
C PHE A 252 14.23 6.19 -7.82
N LEU A 253 13.67 6.85 -6.80
CA LEU A 253 12.74 7.96 -6.95
C LEU A 253 13.40 9.35 -6.99
N LEU A 254 14.62 9.48 -6.45
CA LEU A 254 15.42 10.71 -6.46
C LEU A 254 16.14 10.91 -7.80
#